data_AF-A0A6C0AH57-F1
#
_entry.id   AF-A0A6C0AH57-F1
#
_cell.length_a   1.000
_cell.length_b   1.000
_cell.length_c   1.000
_cell.angle_alpha   90.00
_cell.angle_beta   90.00
_cell.angle_gamma   90.00
#
_symmetry.space_group_name_H-M   'P 1'
#
loop_
_entity.id
_entity.type
_entity.pdbx_description
1 polymer ?
#
loop_
_entity_poly.entity_id
_entity_poly.type
_entity_poly.pdbx_seq_one_letter_code
_entity_poly.pdbx_strand_id
1 'polypeptide(L)'
;MKCAKEGCQFKKGELNAYCGKHQATHFLEVTQEAGKKVCSNYIRGCREQLALTYTRSRCEPCLKKDREKDHASRAKKVVQVTQVEGKKACNTCLQVVSLDCFQGIHGETLTCNVCRDTNKRADANRDKKHIQALARKNAAKPERKEVKQAWKDENYDKVATYWIDARKRAIETDLEGYLKKNAEQAKKWREANPEKVKEINQQKINCMESQYGVYQTSAKTKRLEFILSMDQFSELVKMPCYYCGIIQEKGFNGLDRLDSSAHYTVENCVSCCEMCNWMKGSLSPSVFVHRVEHMLTYLHLVEGNLYASEFENSTNVSYHEYKKRATQKGLAFELSEEQFSSIVNEPCYLCGKETINIHKNGIDRFDNTKGYIEGNARSCCWNCNYMKRDYEYDNLIAKFHRIYEYQKVHPMAEHNMHNTKNIVTGNKLTGAEKVGKGISRKKMKQEALVEKYTNETTRKEWIDTIVKNRKEHSKS
;
A
#
# COMPACT_ATOMS: atom_id res chain seq x y z
N MET A 1 -60.11 70.06 24.07
CA MET A 1 -60.56 68.68 24.39
C MET A 1 -59.64 68.08 25.46
N LYS A 2 -60.19 67.28 26.39
CA LYS A 2 -59.41 66.59 27.44
C LYS A 2 -58.73 65.33 26.87
N CYS A 3 -57.70 64.83 27.56
CA CYS A 3 -57.02 63.58 27.26
C CYS A 3 -58.00 62.38 27.29
N ALA A 4 -57.84 61.44 26.34
CA ALA A 4 -58.70 60.27 26.20
C ALA A 4 -58.59 59.26 27.35
N LYS A 5 -57.45 59.25 28.08
CA LYS A 5 -57.33 58.40 29.27
C LYS A 5 -58.31 58.83 30.36
N GLU A 6 -59.12 57.87 30.80
CA GLU A 6 -60.10 58.03 31.87
C GLU A 6 -59.48 58.66 33.13
N GLY A 7 -60.19 59.63 33.71
CA GLY A 7 -59.74 60.38 34.90
C GLY A 7 -58.65 61.43 34.66
N CYS A 8 -58.14 61.60 33.43
CA CYS A 8 -57.10 62.60 33.15
C CYS A 8 -57.65 64.01 32.94
N GLN A 9 -57.19 64.98 33.75
CA GLN A 9 -57.61 66.38 33.65
C GLN A 9 -56.75 67.22 32.67
N PHE A 10 -55.68 66.65 32.11
CA PHE A 10 -54.77 67.37 31.21
C PHE A 10 -55.35 67.48 29.79
N LYS A 11 -55.02 68.58 29.10
CA LYS A 11 -55.37 68.76 27.67
C LYS A 11 -54.67 67.69 26.82
N LYS A 12 -55.36 67.19 25.80
CA LYS A 12 -54.75 66.28 24.80
C LYS A 12 -53.62 66.99 24.05
N GLY A 13 -52.64 66.23 23.56
CA GLY A 13 -51.61 66.77 22.68
C GLY A 13 -52.16 67.13 21.28
N GLU A 14 -51.34 67.78 20.47
CA GLU A 14 -51.71 68.14 19.08
C GLU A 14 -51.74 66.92 18.15
N LEU A 15 -50.91 65.90 18.43
CA LEU A 15 -50.68 64.76 17.54
C LEU A 15 -51.55 63.53 17.82
N ASN A 16 -52.13 63.41 19.02
CA ASN A 16 -52.98 62.28 19.38
C ASN A 16 -53.95 62.62 20.52
N ALA A 17 -54.87 61.70 20.82
CA ALA A 17 -55.91 61.90 21.83
C ALA A 17 -55.39 61.91 23.28
N TYR A 18 -54.09 61.65 23.51
CA TYR A 18 -53.50 61.54 24.85
C TYR A 18 -52.65 62.76 25.21
N CYS A 19 -52.53 63.06 26.51
CA CYS A 19 -51.59 64.08 26.99
C CYS A 19 -50.15 63.55 27.00
N GLY A 20 -49.16 64.42 27.23
CA GLY A 20 -47.74 64.04 27.27
C GLY A 20 -47.40 62.95 28.30
N LYS A 21 -48.16 62.85 29.40
CA LYS A 21 -47.99 61.82 30.43
C LYS A 21 -48.58 60.45 30.05
N HIS A 22 -49.43 60.39 29.02
CA HIS A 22 -50.13 59.18 28.60
C HIS A 22 -49.72 58.67 27.21
N GLN A 23 -48.56 59.11 26.71
CA GLN A 23 -48.01 58.64 25.44
C GLN A 23 -47.64 57.14 25.45
N ALA A 24 -47.38 56.55 26.63
CA ALA A 24 -47.18 55.10 26.74
C ALA A 24 -48.49 54.31 26.54
N THR A 25 -49.63 54.87 26.98
CA THR A 25 -50.97 54.28 26.76
C THR A 25 -51.34 54.36 25.28
N HIS A 26 -51.14 55.52 24.65
CA HIS A 26 -51.27 55.67 23.21
C HIS A 26 -50.41 54.66 22.43
N PHE A 27 -49.14 54.49 22.83
CA PHE A 27 -48.24 53.54 22.18
C PHE A 27 -48.69 52.09 22.31
N LEU A 28 -49.25 51.69 23.47
CA LEU A 28 -49.83 50.36 23.65
C LEU A 28 -50.99 50.13 22.68
N GLU A 29 -51.91 51.09 22.60
CA GLU A 29 -53.10 51.00 21.75
C GLU A 29 -52.73 50.92 20.27
N VAL A 30 -51.90 51.82 19.78
CA VAL A 30 -51.41 51.80 18.39
C VAL A 30 -50.67 50.49 18.06
N THR A 31 -49.96 49.92 19.03
CA THR A 31 -49.26 48.65 18.84
C THR A 31 -50.23 47.47 18.79
N GLN A 32 -51.29 47.48 19.59
CA GLN A 32 -52.34 46.47 19.59
C GLN A 32 -53.19 46.54 18.32
N GLU A 33 -53.57 47.73 17.88
CA GLU A 33 -54.26 47.98 16.60
C GLU A 33 -53.45 47.48 15.41
N ALA A 34 -52.12 47.60 15.48
CA ALA A 34 -51.20 47.06 14.46
C ALA A 34 -50.99 45.53 14.54
N GLY A 35 -51.73 44.81 15.39
CA GLY A 35 -51.60 43.35 15.55
C GLY A 35 -50.24 42.92 16.12
N LYS A 36 -49.60 43.76 16.93
CA LYS A 36 -48.27 43.55 17.51
C LYS A 36 -48.34 43.60 19.04
N LYS A 37 -47.25 43.21 19.70
CA LYS A 37 -47.06 43.37 21.14
C LYS A 37 -45.89 44.29 21.45
N VAL A 38 -45.93 44.97 22.59
CA VAL A 38 -44.83 45.84 23.02
C VAL A 38 -43.70 45.06 23.69
N CYS A 39 -42.47 45.58 23.61
CA CYS A 39 -41.38 45.11 24.47
C CYS A 39 -41.71 45.37 25.94
N SER A 40 -41.39 44.46 26.88
CA SER A 40 -41.66 44.66 28.31
C SER A 40 -40.98 45.89 28.94
N ASN A 41 -39.94 46.43 28.31
CA ASN A 41 -39.30 47.69 28.72
C ASN A 41 -40.02 48.95 28.18
N TYR A 42 -41.22 48.85 27.59
CA TYR A 42 -41.95 50.01 27.10
C TYR A 42 -42.25 51.04 28.21
N ILE A 43 -42.49 50.56 29.43
CA ILE A 43 -42.68 51.41 30.62
C ILE A 43 -41.40 52.23 30.92
N ARG A 44 -40.22 51.71 30.53
CA ARG A 44 -38.91 52.36 30.69
C ARG A 44 -38.45 53.12 29.43
N GLY A 45 -39.38 53.41 28.52
CA GLY A 45 -39.12 54.23 27.33
C GLY A 45 -38.82 53.46 26.04
N CYS A 46 -38.86 52.12 26.03
CA CYS A 46 -38.77 51.37 24.77
C CYS A 46 -40.02 51.59 23.91
N ARG A 47 -39.87 51.76 22.60
CA ARG A 47 -40.97 51.95 21.66
C ARG A 47 -40.94 50.96 20.50
N GLU A 48 -40.29 49.81 20.72
CA GLU A 48 -40.24 48.72 19.74
C GLU A 48 -41.56 47.93 19.71
N GLN A 49 -42.11 47.71 18.51
CA GLN A 49 -43.30 46.90 18.29
C GLN A 49 -42.89 45.51 17.78
N LEU A 50 -43.19 44.47 18.55
CA LEU A 50 -42.78 43.09 18.28
C LEU A 50 -43.92 42.30 17.64
N ALA A 51 -43.59 41.41 16.71
CA ALA A 51 -44.57 40.46 16.18
C ALA A 51 -45.15 39.59 17.30
N LEU A 52 -46.41 39.19 17.19
CA LEU A 52 -47.06 38.30 18.16
C LEU A 52 -46.33 36.96 18.30
N THR A 53 -45.77 36.45 17.19
CA THR A 53 -44.95 35.23 17.11
C THR A 53 -43.57 35.35 17.74
N TYR A 54 -43.13 36.56 18.11
CA TYR A 54 -41.82 36.77 18.73
C TYR A 54 -41.77 36.12 20.11
N THR A 55 -40.82 35.22 20.36
CA THR A 55 -40.83 34.35 21.55
C THR A 55 -40.33 35.02 22.83
N ARG A 56 -39.61 36.14 22.74
CA ARG A 56 -39.00 36.79 23.92
C ARG A 56 -39.82 37.96 24.45
N SER A 57 -39.69 38.23 25.75
CA SER A 57 -40.41 39.31 26.45
C SER A 57 -39.81 40.70 26.22
N ARG A 58 -38.53 40.79 25.82
CA ARG A 58 -37.81 42.03 25.50
C ARG A 58 -37.33 42.01 24.04
N CYS A 59 -37.28 43.17 23.40
CA CYS A 59 -36.73 43.30 22.05
C CYS A 59 -35.21 43.06 22.04
N GLU A 60 -34.67 42.71 20.87
CA GLU A 60 -33.24 42.44 20.71
C GLU A 60 -32.33 43.61 21.14
N PRO A 61 -32.67 44.90 20.86
CA PRO A 61 -31.90 46.04 21.39
C PRO A 61 -31.85 46.10 22.91
N CYS A 62 -32.97 45.83 23.61
CA CYS A 62 -32.99 45.79 25.07
C CYS A 62 -32.17 44.61 25.61
N LEU A 63 -32.29 43.44 24.99
CA LEU A 63 -31.50 42.27 25.37
C LEU A 63 -30.00 42.48 25.15
N LYS A 64 -29.62 43.19 24.08
CA LYS A 64 -28.22 43.56 23.82
C LYS A 64 -27.66 44.45 24.92
N LYS A 65 -28.40 45.49 25.33
CA LYS A 65 -28.01 46.36 26.45
C LYS A 65 -27.88 45.60 27.76
N ASP A 66 -28.80 44.66 28.03
CA ASP A 66 -28.73 43.80 29.21
C ASP A 66 -27.47 42.92 29.20
N ARG A 67 -27.14 42.32 28.04
CA ARG A 67 -25.91 41.52 27.87
C ARG A 67 -24.66 42.36 28.06
N GLU A 68 -24.59 43.55 27.46
CA GLU A 68 -23.44 44.47 27.62
C GLU A 68 -23.23 44.88 29.08
N LYS A 69 -24.32 45.19 29.80
CA LYS A 69 -24.26 45.50 31.24
C LYS A 69 -23.80 44.30 32.08
N ASP A 70 -24.28 43.10 31.77
CA ASP A 70 -23.85 41.87 32.44
C ASP A 70 -22.36 41.57 32.16
N HIS A 71 -21.90 41.70 30.91
CA HIS A 71 -20.49 41.57 30.55
C HIS A 71 -19.60 42.57 31.29
N ALA A 72 -19.99 43.84 31.36
CA ALA A 72 -19.25 44.87 32.10
C ALA A 72 -19.23 44.59 33.61
N SER A 73 -20.32 44.06 34.18
CA SER A 73 -20.39 43.65 35.59
C SER A 73 -19.47 42.46 35.89
N ARG A 74 -19.43 41.46 35.00
CA ARG A 74 -18.52 40.31 35.13
C ARG A 74 -17.06 40.72 34.98
N ALA A 75 -16.73 41.63 34.08
CA ALA A 75 -15.38 42.17 33.93
C ALA A 75 -14.89 42.88 35.21
N LYS A 76 -15.77 43.59 35.93
CA LYS A 76 -15.45 44.21 37.24
C LYS A 76 -15.23 43.17 38.36
N LYS A 77 -15.93 42.03 38.33
CA LYS A 77 -15.82 40.98 39.37
C LYS A 77 -14.50 40.18 39.32
N VAL A 78 -13.79 40.18 38.19
CA VAL A 78 -12.52 39.44 38.04
C VAL A 78 -11.36 40.09 38.83
N VAL A 79 -11.52 41.32 39.33
CA VAL A 79 -10.40 42.15 39.82
C VAL A 79 -10.24 42.15 41.36
N GLN A 80 -11.07 41.46 42.15
CA GLN A 80 -10.92 41.44 43.61
C GLN A 80 -10.86 40.01 44.17
N VAL A 81 -9.71 39.35 44.01
CA VAL A 81 -9.32 38.24 44.90
C VAL A 81 -8.50 38.85 46.02
N THR A 82 -9.17 39.30 47.09
CA THR A 82 -8.50 39.69 48.33
C THR A 82 -7.94 38.42 48.99
N GLN A 83 -6.64 38.19 48.82
CA GLN A 83 -5.91 37.28 49.71
C GLN A 83 -5.81 37.99 51.06
N VAL A 84 -6.42 37.39 52.09
CA VAL A 84 -6.26 37.80 53.48
C VAL A 84 -5.64 36.59 54.17
N GLU A 85 -4.58 36.79 54.96
CA GLU A 85 -3.70 35.74 55.54
C GLU A 85 -4.38 34.37 55.72
N GLY A 86 -3.92 33.37 54.95
CA GLY A 86 -4.36 31.98 55.01
C GLY A 86 -5.68 31.62 54.32
N LYS A 87 -6.41 32.60 53.76
CA LYS A 87 -7.72 32.37 53.11
C LYS A 87 -7.80 32.99 51.71
N LYS A 88 -8.54 32.33 50.82
CA LYS A 88 -8.73 32.72 49.41
C LYS A 88 -10.20 32.64 49.01
N ALA A 89 -10.65 33.59 48.19
CA ALA A 89 -12.01 33.61 47.65
C ALA A 89 -12.17 32.63 46.48
N CYS A 90 -13.23 31.82 46.49
CA CYS A 90 -13.56 30.91 45.40
C CYS A 90 -14.23 31.64 44.22
N ASN A 91 -13.75 31.44 42.99
CA ASN A 91 -14.36 32.10 41.81
C ASN A 91 -15.79 31.64 41.48
N THR A 92 -16.25 30.51 42.03
CA THR A 92 -17.59 29.98 41.77
C THR A 92 -18.60 30.44 42.81
N CYS A 93 -18.33 30.21 44.10
CA CYS A 93 -19.26 30.54 45.19
C CYS A 93 -18.94 31.85 45.92
N LEU A 94 -17.80 32.49 45.58
CA LEU A 94 -17.30 33.73 46.17
C LEU A 94 -17.05 33.67 47.70
N GLN A 95 -17.09 32.47 48.28
CA GLN A 95 -16.77 32.26 49.69
C GLN A 95 -15.26 32.31 49.92
N VAL A 96 -14.85 33.00 50.99
CA VAL A 96 -13.47 33.08 51.46
C VAL A 96 -13.20 31.89 52.36
N VAL A 97 -12.40 30.93 51.89
CA VAL A 97 -12.13 29.66 52.57
C VAL A 97 -10.63 29.40 52.64
N SER A 98 -10.20 28.40 53.44
CA SER A 98 -8.78 28.05 53.58
C SER A 98 -8.10 27.77 52.24
N LEU A 99 -6.82 28.11 52.13
CA LEU A 99 -5.98 27.77 50.97
C LEU A 99 -5.96 26.26 50.67
N ASP A 100 -6.06 25.41 51.70
CA ASP A 100 -6.09 23.94 51.52
C ASP A 100 -7.26 23.48 50.65
N CYS A 101 -8.38 24.22 50.69
CA CYS A 101 -9.55 23.93 49.86
C CYS A 101 -9.27 24.14 48.36
N PHE A 102 -8.15 24.75 47.97
CA PHE A 102 -7.78 25.03 46.58
C PHE A 102 -6.81 24.01 45.99
N GLN A 103 -6.33 23.02 46.73
CA GLN A 103 -5.42 22.01 46.20
C GLN A 103 -6.16 20.96 45.34
N GLY A 104 -5.74 20.82 44.08
CA GLY A 104 -6.23 19.83 43.12
C GLY A 104 -5.19 18.76 42.78
N ILE A 105 -5.59 17.79 41.94
CA ILE A 105 -4.74 16.66 41.52
C ILE A 105 -3.51 17.12 40.73
N HIS A 106 -3.61 18.27 40.04
CA HIS A 106 -2.54 18.84 39.21
C HIS A 106 -1.99 20.16 39.77
N GLY A 107 -2.23 20.45 41.06
CA GLY A 107 -1.78 21.68 41.72
C GLY A 107 -2.91 22.61 42.16
N GLU A 108 -2.57 23.86 42.46
CA GLU A 108 -3.48 24.87 43.00
C GLU A 108 -4.58 25.26 42.00
N THR A 109 -5.79 25.51 42.51
CA THR A 109 -6.97 25.86 41.70
C THR A 109 -7.54 27.23 42.09
N LEU A 110 -8.47 27.74 41.28
CA LEU A 110 -9.18 29.00 41.51
C LEU A 110 -10.56 28.81 42.17
N THR A 111 -10.98 27.57 42.40
CA THR A 111 -12.30 27.22 42.93
C THR A 111 -12.14 26.27 44.10
N CYS A 112 -12.88 26.44 45.20
CA CYS A 112 -12.78 25.58 46.37
C CYS A 112 -13.23 24.13 46.08
N ASN A 113 -12.77 23.19 46.92
CA ASN A 113 -13.09 21.76 46.85
C ASN A 113 -14.59 21.47 46.75
N VAL A 114 -15.43 22.16 47.54
CA VAL A 114 -16.90 21.98 47.52
C VAL A 114 -17.48 22.27 46.13
N CYS A 115 -17.04 23.36 45.49
CA CYS A 115 -17.47 23.70 44.13
C CYS A 115 -16.91 22.71 43.10
N ARG A 116 -15.67 22.24 43.27
CA ARG A 116 -15.09 21.22 42.39
C ARG A 116 -15.85 19.90 42.48
N ASP A 117 -16.21 19.45 43.69
CA ASP A 117 -16.95 18.19 43.88
C ASP A 117 -18.41 18.30 43.40
N THR A 118 -19.01 19.49 43.54
CA THR A 118 -20.31 19.77 42.93
C THR A 118 -20.24 19.72 41.41
N ASN A 119 -19.20 20.30 40.81
CA ASN A 119 -18.96 20.18 39.37
C ASN A 119 -18.68 18.73 38.94
N LYS A 120 -17.92 17.93 39.71
CA LYS A 120 -17.70 16.50 39.42
C LYS A 120 -19.02 15.73 39.40
N ARG A 121 -19.91 15.97 40.37
CA ARG A 121 -21.25 15.34 40.41
C ARG A 121 -22.11 15.77 39.22
N ALA A 122 -22.08 17.05 38.87
CA ALA A 122 -22.78 17.55 37.70
C ALA A 122 -22.22 16.93 36.41
N ASP A 123 -20.90 16.85 36.26
CA ASP A 123 -20.21 16.25 35.10
C ASP A 123 -20.49 14.75 34.98
N ALA A 124 -20.61 14.03 36.09
CA ALA A 124 -21.00 12.61 36.11
C ALA A 124 -22.40 12.38 35.51
N ASN A 125 -23.30 13.36 35.69
CA ASN A 125 -24.67 13.33 35.17
C ASN A 125 -24.81 13.92 33.76
N ARG A 126 -23.73 14.47 33.17
CA ARG A 126 -23.79 15.01 31.80
C ARG A 126 -23.81 13.88 30.77
N ASP A 127 -24.57 14.10 29.70
CA ASP A 127 -24.56 13.19 28.57
C ASP A 127 -23.18 13.14 27.89
N LYS A 128 -22.49 12.01 28.07
CA LYS A 128 -21.17 11.74 27.48
C LYS A 128 -21.20 11.82 25.96
N LYS A 129 -22.30 11.40 25.30
CA LYS A 129 -22.42 11.46 23.83
C LYS A 129 -22.44 12.91 23.35
N HIS A 130 -23.23 13.77 24.01
CA HIS A 130 -23.26 15.20 23.73
C HIS A 130 -21.89 15.87 23.91
N ILE A 131 -21.20 15.60 25.03
CA ILE A 131 -19.85 16.16 25.29
C ILE A 131 -18.87 15.74 24.20
N GLN A 132 -18.83 14.45 23.84
CA GLN A 132 -17.94 13.96 22.79
C GLN A 132 -18.27 14.58 21.42
N ALA A 133 -19.55 14.77 21.10
CA ALA A 133 -19.97 15.44 19.87
C ALA A 133 -19.52 16.90 19.82
N LEU A 134 -19.64 17.63 20.94
CA LEU A 134 -19.17 19.01 21.06
C LEU A 134 -17.63 19.09 20.92
N ALA A 135 -16.91 18.17 21.58
CA ALA A 135 -15.47 18.06 21.47
C ALA A 135 -15.01 17.79 20.03
N ARG A 136 -15.70 16.90 19.31
CA ARG A 136 -15.46 16.64 17.87
C ARG A 136 -15.66 17.90 17.03
N LYS A 137 -16.76 18.64 17.23
CA LYS A 137 -17.01 19.92 16.54
C LYS A 137 -15.91 20.95 16.82
N ASN A 138 -15.49 21.09 18.07
CA ASN A 138 -14.43 22.02 18.45
C ASN A 138 -13.07 21.62 17.87
N ALA A 139 -12.73 20.33 17.86
CA ALA A 139 -11.49 19.84 17.28
C ALA A 139 -11.47 19.94 15.74
N ALA A 140 -12.64 20.01 15.10
CA ALA A 140 -12.75 20.17 13.65
C ALA A 140 -12.49 21.61 13.17
N LYS A 141 -12.51 22.60 14.07
CA LYS A 141 -12.26 24.01 13.74
C LYS A 141 -10.87 24.19 13.12
N PRO A 142 -10.73 24.96 12.01
CA PRO A 142 -9.45 25.17 11.33
C PRO A 142 -8.34 25.67 12.26
N GLU A 143 -8.60 26.71 13.04
CA GLU A 143 -7.69 27.28 14.05
C GLU A 143 -7.13 26.21 15.02
N ARG A 144 -7.96 25.23 15.42
CA ARG A 144 -7.56 24.16 16.33
C ARG A 144 -6.74 23.09 15.63
N LYS A 145 -7.00 22.84 14.34
CA LYS A 145 -6.20 21.91 13.53
C LYS A 145 -4.81 22.48 13.28
N GLU A 146 -4.71 23.77 12.97
CA GLU A 146 -3.45 24.47 12.75
C GLU A 146 -2.59 24.48 14.01
N VAL A 147 -3.14 24.89 15.16
CA VAL A 147 -2.42 24.83 16.45
C VAL A 147 -1.95 23.41 16.78
N LYS A 148 -2.79 22.40 16.53
CA LYS A 148 -2.43 21.00 16.74
C LYS A 148 -1.34 20.54 15.78
N GLN A 149 -1.34 21.04 14.54
CA GLN A 149 -0.34 20.69 13.55
C GLN A 149 1.00 21.35 13.86
N ALA A 150 1.03 22.65 14.17
CA ALA A 150 2.21 23.36 14.64
C ALA A 150 2.85 22.67 15.85
N TRP A 151 2.04 22.31 16.86
CA TRP A 151 2.54 21.56 18.01
C TRP A 151 3.18 20.21 17.63
N LYS A 152 2.58 19.47 16.68
CA LYS A 152 3.16 18.18 16.22
C LYS A 152 4.47 18.37 15.48
N ASP A 153 4.58 19.42 14.67
CA ASP A 153 5.80 19.69 13.91
C ASP A 153 6.93 20.17 14.84
N GLU A 154 6.61 20.97 15.87
CA GLU A 154 7.54 21.40 16.93
C GLU A 154 7.94 20.26 17.88
N ASN A 155 7.05 19.30 18.14
CA ASN A 155 7.23 18.20 19.10
C ASN A 155 7.21 16.83 18.42
N TYR A 156 7.82 16.72 17.23
CA TYR A 156 7.72 15.52 16.40
C TYR A 156 8.41 14.30 17.02
N ASP A 157 9.40 14.53 17.88
CA ASP A 157 10.02 13.52 18.77
C ASP A 157 9.00 12.83 19.66
N LYS A 158 8.09 13.59 20.29
CA LYS A 158 7.01 13.05 21.13
C LYS A 158 5.99 12.28 20.30
N VAL A 159 5.70 12.76 19.09
CA VAL A 159 4.80 12.08 18.14
C VAL A 159 5.38 10.74 17.70
N ALA A 160 6.66 10.71 17.30
CA ALA A 160 7.36 9.50 16.89
C ALA A 160 7.46 8.49 18.04
N THR A 161 7.80 8.96 19.24
CA THR A 161 7.83 8.14 20.47
C THR A 161 6.47 7.51 20.74
N TYR A 162 5.39 8.31 20.71
CA TYR A 162 4.03 7.81 20.91
C TYR A 162 3.66 6.72 19.89
N TRP A 163 3.99 6.90 18.61
CA TRP A 163 3.70 5.90 17.57
C TRP A 163 4.49 4.62 17.75
N ILE A 164 5.77 4.72 18.07
CA ILE A 164 6.64 3.57 18.31
C ILE A 164 6.16 2.79 19.55
N ASP A 165 5.83 3.49 20.64
CA ASP A 165 5.32 2.87 21.86
C ASP A 165 3.95 2.22 21.64
N ALA A 166 3.08 2.84 20.83
CA ALA A 166 1.80 2.24 20.47
C ALA A 166 1.98 0.93 19.69
N ARG A 167 2.96 0.88 18.77
CA ARG A 167 3.30 -0.34 18.03
C ARG A 167 3.95 -1.39 18.94
N LYS A 168 4.85 -0.99 19.84
CA LYS A 168 5.46 -1.86 20.85
C LYS A 168 4.37 -2.57 21.66
N ARG A 169 3.43 -1.80 22.23
CA ARG A 169 2.30 -2.37 22.99
C ARG A 169 1.46 -3.33 22.14
N ALA A 170 1.19 -2.99 20.88
CA ALA A 170 0.42 -3.87 19.99
C ALA A 170 1.16 -5.19 19.71
N ILE A 171 2.48 -5.14 19.52
CA ILE A 171 3.35 -6.31 19.31
C ILE A 171 3.40 -7.18 20.57
N GLU A 172 3.59 -6.58 21.75
CA GLU A 172 3.63 -7.28 23.04
C GLU A 172 2.28 -7.91 23.40
N THR A 173 1.17 -7.27 23.03
CA THR A 173 -0.18 -7.78 23.29
C THR A 173 -0.54 -8.94 22.37
N ASP A 174 -0.32 -8.79 21.06
CA ASP A 174 -0.71 -9.78 20.05
C ASP A 174 0.13 -9.59 18.77
N LEU A 175 1.31 -10.23 18.75
CA LEU A 175 2.21 -10.21 17.60
C LEU A 175 1.55 -10.80 16.34
N GLU A 176 0.81 -11.89 16.48
CA GLU A 176 0.22 -12.56 15.32
C GLU A 176 -0.90 -11.72 14.69
N GLY A 177 -1.81 -11.19 15.51
CA GLY A 177 -2.85 -10.29 15.02
C GLY A 177 -2.30 -8.96 14.49
N TYR A 178 -1.21 -8.43 15.07
CA TYR A 178 -0.50 -7.27 14.51
C TYR A 178 0.02 -7.54 13.10
N LEU A 179 0.72 -8.67 12.91
CA LEU A 179 1.25 -9.07 11.61
C LEU A 179 0.14 -9.35 10.59
N LYS A 180 -0.95 -9.99 11.02
CA LYS A 180 -2.12 -10.27 10.18
C LYS A 180 -2.75 -8.97 9.68
N LYS A 181 -2.99 -7.99 10.56
CA LYS A 181 -3.53 -6.67 10.19
C LYS A 181 -2.63 -5.95 9.19
N ASN A 182 -1.30 -6.00 9.39
CA ASN A 182 -0.36 -5.40 8.45
C ASN A 182 -0.38 -6.09 7.07
N ALA A 183 -0.46 -7.42 7.05
CA ALA A 183 -0.56 -8.18 5.80
C ALA A 183 -1.85 -7.87 5.03
N GLU A 184 -2.98 -7.76 5.75
CA GLU A 184 -4.27 -7.35 5.17
C GLU A 184 -4.21 -5.93 4.61
N GLN A 185 -3.61 -4.98 5.34
CA GLN A 185 -3.45 -3.61 4.85
C GLN A 185 -2.55 -3.55 3.60
N ALA A 186 -1.46 -4.32 3.58
CA ALA A 186 -0.58 -4.41 2.42
C ALA A 186 -1.27 -5.09 1.22
N LYS A 187 -2.18 -6.04 1.46
CA LYS A 187 -3.02 -6.64 0.42
C LYS A 187 -3.97 -5.59 -0.16
N LYS A 188 -4.74 -4.89 0.68
CA LYS A 188 -5.64 -3.81 0.27
C LYS A 188 -4.92 -2.73 -0.53
N TRP A 189 -3.72 -2.36 -0.11
CA TRP A 189 -2.91 -1.39 -0.84
C TRP A 189 -2.51 -1.89 -2.24
N ARG A 190 -2.06 -3.14 -2.37
CA ARG A 190 -1.70 -3.72 -3.68
C ARG A 190 -2.91 -3.81 -4.61
N GLU A 191 -4.07 -4.21 -4.08
CA GLU A 191 -5.32 -4.29 -4.84
C GLU A 191 -5.81 -2.91 -5.28
N ALA A 192 -5.68 -1.89 -4.43
CA ALA A 192 -6.05 -0.51 -4.76
C ALA A 192 -5.02 0.21 -5.66
N ASN A 193 -3.79 -0.30 -5.80
CA ASN A 193 -2.70 0.35 -6.53
C ASN A 193 -1.97 -0.60 -7.50
N PRO A 194 -2.66 -1.25 -8.45
CA PRO A 194 -2.07 -2.27 -9.33
C PRO A 194 -0.94 -1.71 -10.21
N GLU A 195 -1.09 -0.50 -10.74
CA GLU A 195 -0.06 0.14 -11.59
C GLU A 195 1.23 0.41 -10.82
N LYS A 196 1.12 0.91 -9.58
CA LYS A 196 2.28 1.13 -8.72
C LYS A 196 2.98 -0.18 -8.34
N VAL A 197 2.24 -1.28 -8.22
CA VAL A 197 2.82 -2.61 -8.02
C VAL A 197 3.61 -3.06 -9.25
N LYS A 198 3.06 -2.85 -10.46
CA LYS A 198 3.77 -3.16 -11.72
C LYS A 198 5.07 -2.35 -11.82
N GLU A 199 5.02 -1.05 -11.53
CA GLU A 199 6.18 -0.16 -11.53
C GLU A 199 7.27 -0.65 -10.57
N ILE A 200 6.92 -0.95 -9.31
CA ILE A 200 7.86 -1.46 -8.30
C ILE A 200 8.48 -2.79 -8.75
N ASN A 201 7.70 -3.67 -9.37
CA ASN A 201 8.22 -4.94 -9.87
C ASN A 201 9.18 -4.71 -11.04
N GLN A 202 8.87 -3.80 -11.95
CA GLN A 202 9.74 -3.45 -13.06
C GLN A 202 11.06 -2.84 -12.59
N GLN A 203 11.02 -1.95 -11.60
CA GLN A 203 12.22 -1.37 -10.97
C GLN A 203 13.12 -2.47 -10.38
N LYS A 204 12.53 -3.49 -9.74
CA LYS A 204 13.30 -4.64 -9.22
C LYS A 204 13.90 -5.50 -10.34
N ILE A 205 13.18 -5.69 -11.45
CA ILE A 205 13.68 -6.43 -12.62
C ILE A 205 14.88 -5.73 -13.26
N ASN A 206 14.85 -4.39 -13.25
CA ASN A 206 15.88 -3.53 -13.83
C ASN A 206 17.02 -3.18 -12.86
N CYS A 207 16.97 -3.65 -11.60
CA CYS A 207 17.97 -3.38 -10.58
C CYS A 207 18.89 -4.60 -10.40
N MET A 208 20.19 -4.42 -10.65
CA MET A 208 21.18 -5.50 -10.58
C MET A 208 21.30 -6.09 -9.17
N GLU A 209 21.25 -5.26 -8.14
CA GLU A 209 21.30 -5.66 -6.73
C GLU A 209 20.11 -6.57 -6.38
N SER A 210 18.93 -6.23 -6.92
CA SER A 210 17.74 -7.06 -6.75
C SER A 210 17.91 -8.41 -7.46
N GLN A 211 18.47 -8.43 -8.67
CA GLN A 211 18.72 -9.67 -9.43
C GLN A 211 19.79 -10.54 -8.76
N TYR A 212 20.85 -9.95 -8.22
CA TYR A 212 21.87 -10.65 -7.45
C TYR A 212 21.25 -11.46 -6.29
N GLY A 213 20.38 -10.81 -5.50
CA GLY A 213 19.66 -11.49 -4.41
C GLY A 213 18.71 -12.61 -4.88
N VAL A 214 18.15 -12.48 -6.10
CA VAL A 214 17.34 -13.54 -6.73
C VAL A 214 18.20 -14.76 -7.04
N TYR A 215 19.39 -14.58 -7.62
CA TYR A 215 20.30 -15.69 -7.90
C TYR A 215 20.79 -16.38 -6.63
N GLN A 216 21.16 -15.64 -5.58
CA GLN A 216 21.53 -16.22 -4.29
C GLN A 216 20.41 -17.09 -3.70
N THR A 217 19.15 -16.63 -3.78
CA THR A 217 17.99 -17.38 -3.29
C THR A 217 17.70 -18.61 -4.16
N SER A 218 17.85 -18.47 -5.48
CA SER A 218 17.69 -19.55 -6.46
C SER A 218 18.73 -20.66 -6.23
N ALA A 219 19.99 -20.31 -6.04
CA ALA A 219 21.09 -21.23 -5.73
C ALA A 219 20.80 -22.05 -4.46
N LYS A 220 20.43 -21.38 -3.36
CA LYS A 220 20.02 -22.04 -2.11
C LYS A 220 18.87 -23.02 -2.29
N THR A 221 17.91 -22.69 -3.14
CA THR A 221 16.75 -23.56 -3.43
C THR A 221 17.13 -24.79 -4.27
N LYS A 222 18.20 -24.68 -5.05
CA LYS A 222 18.77 -25.75 -5.88
C LYS A 222 19.94 -26.49 -5.21
N ARG A 223 20.22 -26.20 -3.93
CA ARG A 223 21.38 -26.74 -3.17
C ARG A 223 22.71 -26.49 -3.89
N LEU A 224 22.86 -25.28 -4.42
CA LEU A 224 24.07 -24.80 -5.06
C LEU A 224 24.65 -23.64 -4.27
N GLU A 225 25.97 -23.52 -4.33
CA GLU A 225 26.67 -22.34 -3.83
C GLU A 225 26.64 -21.22 -4.87
N PHE A 226 26.54 -19.99 -4.36
CA PHE A 226 26.66 -18.78 -5.17
C PHE A 226 27.90 -18.03 -4.68
N ILE A 227 29.01 -18.21 -5.41
CA ILE A 227 30.37 -17.82 -5.00
C ILE A 227 30.79 -16.48 -5.64
N LEU A 228 30.07 -16.02 -6.67
CA LEU A 228 30.30 -14.72 -7.30
C LEU A 228 30.12 -13.56 -6.30
N SER A 229 31.06 -12.62 -6.28
CA SER A 229 30.88 -11.32 -5.61
C SER A 229 29.90 -10.43 -6.39
N MET A 230 29.43 -9.35 -5.76
CA MET A 230 28.55 -8.38 -6.44
C MET A 230 29.26 -7.72 -7.64
N ASP A 231 30.56 -7.44 -7.53
CA ASP A 231 31.34 -6.82 -8.59
C ASP A 231 31.52 -7.78 -9.76
N GLN A 232 31.93 -9.03 -9.49
CA GLN A 232 32.05 -10.09 -10.50
C GLN A 232 30.72 -10.34 -11.20
N PHE A 233 29.62 -10.40 -10.44
CA PHE A 233 28.28 -10.53 -11.01
C PHE A 233 27.96 -9.36 -11.94
N SER A 234 28.18 -8.13 -11.49
CA SER A 234 27.87 -6.91 -12.23
C SER A 234 28.66 -6.78 -13.53
N GLU A 235 29.92 -7.17 -13.51
CA GLU A 235 30.77 -7.24 -14.71
C GLU A 235 30.26 -8.30 -15.68
N LEU A 236 30.00 -9.52 -15.20
CA LEU A 236 29.52 -10.62 -16.03
C LEU A 236 28.19 -10.28 -16.72
N VAL A 237 27.18 -9.81 -16.00
CA VAL A 237 25.85 -9.57 -16.60
C VAL A 237 25.82 -8.44 -17.62
N LYS A 238 26.82 -7.55 -17.62
CA LYS A 238 26.95 -6.47 -18.62
C LYS A 238 27.59 -6.95 -19.93
N MET A 239 28.22 -8.12 -19.94
CA MET A 239 28.77 -8.69 -21.17
C MET A 239 27.65 -9.05 -22.16
N PRO A 240 27.93 -9.08 -23.47
CA PRO A 240 27.01 -9.63 -24.46
C PRO A 240 26.61 -11.07 -24.11
N CYS A 241 25.40 -11.48 -24.48
CA CYS A 241 24.93 -12.83 -24.25
C CYS A 241 25.87 -13.82 -24.93
N TYR A 242 26.39 -14.78 -24.17
CA TYR A 242 27.35 -15.78 -24.62
C TYR A 242 26.91 -16.54 -25.89
N TYR A 243 25.61 -16.76 -26.05
CA TYR A 243 25.06 -17.51 -27.18
C TYR A 243 24.75 -16.68 -28.43
N CYS A 244 24.23 -15.45 -28.26
CA CYS A 244 23.66 -14.67 -29.37
C CYS A 244 24.13 -13.21 -29.44
N GLY A 245 25.06 -12.81 -28.56
CA GLY A 245 25.67 -11.49 -28.55
C GLY A 245 24.76 -10.32 -28.18
N ILE A 246 23.51 -10.53 -27.74
CA ILE A 246 22.64 -9.40 -27.35
C ILE A 246 23.01 -8.86 -25.96
N ILE A 247 22.77 -7.57 -25.78
CA ILE A 247 22.57 -6.95 -24.47
C ILE A 247 21.10 -6.52 -24.43
N GLN A 248 20.37 -6.92 -23.39
CA GLN A 248 18.96 -6.53 -23.24
C GLN A 248 18.82 -5.01 -23.06
N GLU A 249 17.66 -4.45 -23.43
CA GLU A 249 17.37 -3.01 -23.37
C GLU A 249 17.63 -2.37 -22.00
N LYS A 250 17.42 -3.14 -20.92
CA LYS A 250 17.69 -2.70 -19.53
C LYS A 250 19.18 -2.53 -19.21
N GLY A 251 20.09 -2.79 -20.16
CA GLY A 251 21.53 -2.57 -20.05
C GLY A 251 22.33 -3.74 -19.49
N PHE A 252 21.69 -4.86 -19.12
CA PHE A 252 22.35 -6.07 -18.64
C PHE A 252 21.48 -7.31 -18.85
N ASN A 253 22.13 -8.47 -18.98
CA ASN A 253 21.54 -9.78 -19.15
C ASN A 253 21.34 -10.51 -17.81
N GLY A 254 20.97 -11.79 -17.85
CA GLY A 254 21.09 -12.68 -16.70
C GLY A 254 22.41 -13.47 -16.73
N LEU A 255 22.51 -14.42 -15.82
CA LEU A 255 23.51 -15.49 -15.85
C LEU A 255 22.91 -16.80 -16.33
N ASP A 256 23.67 -17.50 -17.18
CA ASP A 256 23.56 -18.93 -17.42
C ASP A 256 24.77 -19.66 -16.81
N ARG A 257 24.56 -20.92 -16.44
CA ARG A 257 25.64 -21.81 -15.99
C ARG A 257 25.99 -22.77 -17.11
N LEU A 258 27.26 -22.80 -17.51
CA LEU A 258 27.76 -23.67 -18.56
C LEU A 258 27.46 -25.14 -18.23
N ASP A 259 27.83 -25.57 -17.02
CA ASP A 259 27.33 -26.79 -16.39
C ASP A 259 26.24 -26.45 -15.36
N SER A 260 25.03 -26.96 -15.63
CA SER A 260 23.87 -26.80 -14.75
C SER A 260 23.93 -27.59 -13.45
N SER A 261 24.86 -28.54 -13.31
CA SER A 261 25.11 -29.30 -12.09
C SER A 261 26.12 -28.61 -11.17
N ALA A 262 27.01 -27.79 -11.72
CA ALA A 262 28.00 -27.02 -10.98
C ALA A 262 27.45 -25.74 -10.33
N HIS A 263 28.22 -25.19 -9.38
CA HIS A 263 27.92 -23.99 -8.60
C HIS A 263 28.03 -22.71 -9.45
N TYR A 264 27.61 -21.56 -8.90
CA TYR A 264 27.81 -20.27 -9.58
C TYR A 264 29.20 -19.74 -9.22
N THR A 265 30.15 -19.87 -10.16
CA THR A 265 31.52 -19.36 -10.08
C THR A 265 31.83 -18.54 -11.33
N VAL A 266 32.95 -17.81 -11.35
CA VAL A 266 33.33 -16.98 -12.51
C VAL A 266 33.60 -17.86 -13.74
N GLU A 267 34.10 -19.07 -13.53
CA GLU A 267 34.47 -20.02 -14.59
C GLU A 267 33.24 -20.75 -15.16
N ASN A 268 32.22 -21.00 -14.34
CA ASN A 268 31.02 -21.72 -14.76
C ASN A 268 29.85 -20.80 -15.17
N CYS A 269 29.95 -19.49 -14.92
CA CYS A 269 28.88 -18.54 -15.24
C CYS A 269 29.23 -17.64 -16.41
N VAL A 270 28.27 -17.47 -17.32
CA VAL A 270 28.38 -16.54 -18.45
C VAL A 270 27.17 -15.63 -18.52
N SER A 271 27.36 -14.46 -19.11
CA SER A 271 26.25 -13.57 -19.46
C SER A 271 25.30 -14.26 -20.42
N CYS A 272 24.01 -14.27 -20.11
CA CYS A 272 23.03 -14.92 -20.97
C CYS A 272 21.70 -14.20 -20.91
N CYS A 273 21.16 -13.87 -22.08
CA CYS A 273 19.81 -13.35 -22.17
C CYS A 273 18.79 -14.41 -21.77
N GLU A 274 17.63 -13.96 -21.31
CA GLU A 274 16.57 -14.83 -20.81
C GLU A 274 16.18 -15.92 -21.82
N MET A 275 15.97 -15.56 -23.08
CA MET A 275 15.53 -16.48 -24.13
C MET A 275 16.53 -17.62 -24.38
N CYS A 276 17.83 -17.31 -24.47
CA CYS A 276 18.87 -18.34 -24.63
C CYS A 276 18.97 -19.24 -23.40
N ASN A 277 18.92 -18.68 -22.20
CA ASN A 277 18.99 -19.45 -20.96
C ASN A 277 17.83 -20.44 -20.85
N TRP A 278 16.61 -20.02 -21.22
CA TRP A 278 15.45 -20.90 -21.25
C TRP A 278 15.53 -21.99 -22.32
N MET A 279 15.96 -21.64 -23.55
CA MET A 279 16.11 -22.61 -24.64
C MET A 279 17.17 -23.66 -24.32
N LYS A 280 18.31 -23.23 -23.79
CA LYS A 280 19.37 -24.13 -23.34
C LYS A 280 18.89 -25.03 -22.21
N GLY A 281 18.17 -24.47 -21.24
CA GLY A 281 17.78 -25.19 -20.04
C GLY A 281 19.01 -25.72 -19.29
N SER A 282 19.14 -27.04 -19.21
CA SER A 282 20.32 -27.70 -18.63
C SER A 282 21.17 -28.47 -19.62
N LEU A 283 20.94 -28.27 -20.93
CA LEU A 283 21.83 -28.74 -21.96
C LEU A 283 23.22 -28.13 -21.76
N SER A 284 24.25 -28.86 -22.18
CA SER A 284 25.56 -28.26 -22.31
C SER A 284 25.57 -27.21 -23.42
N PRO A 285 26.54 -26.28 -23.38
CA PRO A 285 26.59 -25.18 -24.34
C PRO A 285 26.69 -25.66 -25.80
N SER A 286 27.51 -26.68 -26.07
CA SER A 286 27.70 -27.25 -27.42
C SER A 286 26.44 -27.91 -27.97
N VAL A 287 25.77 -28.75 -27.16
CA VAL A 287 24.54 -29.42 -27.55
C VAL A 287 23.45 -28.42 -27.92
N PHE A 288 23.33 -27.34 -27.15
CA PHE A 288 22.36 -26.28 -27.45
C PHE A 288 22.63 -25.63 -28.81
N VAL A 289 23.88 -25.24 -29.09
CA VAL A 289 24.25 -24.60 -30.37
C VAL A 289 24.10 -25.58 -31.54
N HIS A 290 24.53 -26.83 -31.40
CA HIS A 290 24.35 -27.86 -32.41
C HIS A 290 22.87 -28.12 -32.73
N ARG A 291 21.99 -28.15 -31.72
CA ARG A 291 20.54 -28.29 -31.95
C ARG A 291 19.99 -27.11 -32.75
N VAL A 292 20.45 -25.90 -32.47
CA VAL A 292 20.05 -24.69 -33.23
C VAL A 292 20.49 -24.80 -34.69
N GLU A 293 21.76 -25.13 -34.94
CA GLU A 293 22.29 -25.31 -36.30
C GLU A 293 21.57 -26.42 -37.06
N HIS A 294 21.33 -27.57 -36.41
CA HIS A 294 20.60 -28.67 -37.00
C HIS A 294 19.17 -28.28 -37.41
N MET A 295 18.44 -27.58 -36.54
CA MET A 295 17.08 -27.13 -36.86
C MET A 295 17.07 -26.16 -38.04
N LEU A 296 17.96 -25.16 -38.06
CA LEU A 296 18.05 -24.22 -39.19
C LEU A 296 18.45 -24.92 -40.50
N THR A 297 19.38 -25.87 -40.43
CA THR A 297 19.85 -26.65 -41.59
C THR A 297 18.75 -27.54 -42.13
N TYR A 298 18.02 -28.25 -41.25
CA TYR A 298 16.88 -29.09 -41.62
C TYR A 298 15.76 -28.27 -42.28
N LEU A 299 15.51 -27.05 -41.79
CA LEU A 299 14.54 -26.13 -42.36
C LEU A 299 15.04 -25.44 -43.65
N HIS A 300 16.26 -25.76 -44.12
CA HIS A 300 16.91 -25.14 -45.28
C HIS A 300 17.08 -23.62 -45.17
N LEU A 301 17.23 -23.12 -43.94
CA LEU A 301 17.43 -21.70 -43.66
C LEU A 301 18.90 -21.30 -43.63
N VAL A 302 19.81 -22.26 -43.41
CA VAL A 302 21.27 -22.07 -43.43
C VAL A 302 21.96 -23.29 -44.03
N GLU A 303 23.18 -23.11 -44.53
CA GLU A 303 24.10 -24.19 -44.90
C GLU A 303 24.95 -24.57 -43.68
N GLY A 304 24.42 -25.48 -42.85
CA GLY A 304 25.08 -25.96 -41.63
C GLY A 304 25.14 -27.48 -41.55
N ASN A 305 25.49 -27.97 -40.37
CA ASN A 305 25.62 -29.39 -40.08
C ASN A 305 24.35 -29.97 -39.44
N LEU A 306 24.08 -31.25 -39.73
CA LEU A 306 23.00 -32.00 -39.10
C LEU A 306 23.50 -32.79 -37.88
N TYR A 307 22.94 -32.48 -36.70
CA TYR A 307 23.24 -33.12 -35.43
C TYR A 307 22.07 -33.96 -34.89
N ALA A 308 21.54 -34.90 -35.69
CA ALA A 308 20.38 -35.70 -35.29
C ALA A 308 20.59 -36.52 -33.99
N SER A 309 21.83 -36.94 -33.72
CA SER A 309 22.23 -37.68 -32.51
C SER A 309 22.22 -36.83 -31.23
N GLU A 310 22.06 -35.52 -31.34
CA GLU A 310 21.98 -34.60 -30.20
C GLU A 310 20.56 -34.47 -29.65
N PHE A 311 19.56 -35.12 -30.26
CA PHE A 311 18.16 -35.10 -29.82
C PHE A 311 17.78 -36.39 -29.12
N GLU A 312 17.43 -36.29 -27.84
CA GLU A 312 17.07 -37.43 -27.01
C GLU A 312 15.74 -38.08 -27.43
N ASN A 313 15.63 -39.38 -27.18
CA ASN A 313 14.41 -40.13 -27.46
C ASN A 313 13.38 -39.96 -26.34
N SER A 314 12.11 -40.20 -26.68
CA SER A 314 10.96 -40.08 -25.78
C SER A 314 9.84 -40.94 -26.31
N THR A 315 9.14 -41.67 -25.46
CA THR A 315 8.10 -42.65 -25.86
C THR A 315 6.71 -42.31 -25.32
N ASN A 316 6.61 -41.30 -24.46
CA ASN A 316 5.40 -41.01 -23.68
C ASN A 316 4.46 -40.07 -24.43
N VAL A 317 3.53 -40.64 -25.20
CA VAL A 317 2.53 -39.88 -25.96
C VAL A 317 1.17 -40.56 -25.81
N SER A 318 0.14 -39.81 -25.41
CA SER A 318 -1.20 -40.33 -25.17
C SER A 318 -2.26 -39.29 -25.52
N TYR A 319 -3.19 -39.66 -26.39
CA TYR A 319 -4.35 -38.83 -26.77
C TYR A 319 -5.10 -38.30 -25.54
N HIS A 320 -5.41 -39.21 -24.61
CA HIS A 320 -6.22 -38.93 -23.43
C HIS A 320 -5.52 -37.94 -22.48
N GLU A 321 -4.21 -38.06 -22.32
CA GLU A 321 -3.42 -37.14 -21.50
C GLU A 321 -3.35 -35.73 -22.13
N TYR A 322 -3.21 -35.64 -23.46
CA TYR A 322 -3.27 -34.36 -24.17
C TYR A 322 -4.64 -33.69 -24.02
N LYS A 323 -5.73 -34.42 -24.24
CA LYS A 323 -7.10 -33.94 -24.09
C LYS A 323 -7.35 -33.44 -22.66
N LYS A 324 -6.98 -34.24 -21.65
CA LYS A 324 -7.07 -33.86 -20.23
C LYS A 324 -6.29 -32.58 -19.92
N ARG A 325 -5.03 -32.47 -20.39
CA ARG A 325 -4.19 -31.28 -20.19
C ARG A 325 -4.78 -30.05 -20.87
N ALA A 326 -5.34 -30.20 -22.07
CA ALA A 326 -6.00 -29.11 -22.78
C ALA A 326 -7.20 -28.59 -21.98
N THR A 327 -8.08 -29.48 -21.50
CA THR A 327 -9.21 -29.12 -20.64
C THR A 327 -8.77 -28.40 -19.36
N GLN A 328 -7.75 -28.91 -18.67
CA GLN A 328 -7.22 -28.28 -17.44
C GLN A 328 -6.67 -26.87 -17.69
N LYS A 329 -6.16 -26.60 -18.89
CA LYS A 329 -5.65 -25.30 -19.30
C LYS A 329 -6.69 -24.40 -19.97
N GLY A 330 -7.94 -24.87 -20.11
CA GLY A 330 -8.99 -24.14 -20.82
C GLY A 330 -8.73 -23.99 -22.33
N LEU A 331 -8.02 -24.94 -22.93
CA LEU A 331 -7.69 -24.96 -24.36
C LEU A 331 -8.65 -25.87 -25.13
N ALA A 332 -9.03 -25.45 -26.32
CA ALA A 332 -9.77 -26.30 -27.25
C ALA A 332 -8.96 -27.56 -27.61
N PHE A 333 -9.65 -28.68 -27.72
CA PHE A 333 -9.09 -29.95 -28.17
C PHE A 333 -10.09 -30.61 -29.11
N GLU A 334 -9.89 -30.43 -30.41
CA GLU A 334 -10.83 -30.83 -31.46
C GLU A 334 -10.29 -31.95 -32.35
N LEU A 335 -9.04 -32.39 -32.11
CA LEU A 335 -8.45 -33.52 -32.83
C LEU A 335 -9.21 -34.82 -32.53
N SER A 336 -9.54 -35.58 -33.58
CA SER A 336 -9.94 -36.97 -33.44
C SER A 336 -8.75 -37.85 -33.02
N GLU A 337 -9.01 -39.08 -32.57
CA GLU A 337 -7.92 -40.02 -32.23
C GLU A 337 -7.09 -40.38 -33.47
N GLU A 338 -7.73 -40.48 -34.63
CA GLU A 338 -7.10 -40.75 -35.92
C GLU A 338 -6.19 -39.59 -36.35
N GLN A 339 -6.70 -38.34 -36.28
CA GLN A 339 -5.92 -37.15 -36.59
C GLN A 339 -4.71 -37.03 -35.65
N PHE A 340 -4.92 -37.25 -34.34
CA PHE A 340 -3.83 -37.25 -33.38
C PHE A 340 -2.76 -38.29 -33.70
N SER A 341 -3.17 -39.52 -34.01
CA SER A 341 -2.26 -40.61 -34.37
C SER A 341 -1.47 -40.27 -35.64
N SER A 342 -2.12 -39.68 -36.65
CA SER A 342 -1.45 -39.22 -37.88
C SER A 342 -0.36 -38.21 -37.56
N ILE A 343 -0.70 -37.14 -36.83
CA ILE A 343 0.24 -36.06 -36.49
C ILE A 343 1.43 -36.62 -35.71
N VAL A 344 1.21 -37.47 -34.71
CA VAL A 344 2.29 -38.05 -33.89
C VAL A 344 3.29 -38.90 -34.70
N ASN A 345 2.88 -39.45 -35.85
CA ASN A 345 3.75 -40.25 -36.70
C ASN A 345 4.48 -39.44 -37.78
N GLU A 346 4.14 -38.17 -38.00
CA GLU A 346 4.88 -37.30 -38.90
C GLU A 346 6.27 -36.94 -38.33
N PRO A 347 7.26 -36.62 -39.18
CA PRO A 347 8.54 -36.08 -38.72
C PRO A 347 8.35 -34.77 -37.93
N CYS A 348 9.23 -34.52 -36.95
CA CYS A 348 9.18 -33.28 -36.19
C CYS A 348 9.36 -32.08 -37.13
N TYR A 349 8.42 -31.13 -37.15
CA TYR A 349 8.46 -30.03 -38.11
C TYR A 349 9.66 -29.07 -37.92
N LEU A 350 10.36 -29.12 -36.79
CA LEU A 350 11.52 -28.27 -36.48
C LEU A 350 12.88 -28.94 -36.76
N CYS A 351 13.00 -30.25 -36.52
CA CYS A 351 14.28 -30.96 -36.63
C CYS A 351 14.23 -32.25 -37.46
N GLY A 352 13.07 -32.62 -38.00
CA GLY A 352 12.92 -33.81 -38.83
C GLY A 352 13.02 -35.14 -38.10
N LYS A 353 13.16 -35.16 -36.76
CA LYS A 353 13.22 -36.41 -35.99
C LYS A 353 11.96 -37.25 -36.24
N GLU A 354 12.13 -38.47 -36.69
CA GLU A 354 11.04 -39.39 -37.06
C GLU A 354 10.54 -40.20 -35.86
N THR A 355 9.27 -40.58 -35.90
CA THR A 355 8.70 -41.54 -34.94
C THR A 355 9.12 -42.96 -35.33
N ILE A 356 9.81 -43.64 -34.40
CA ILE A 356 10.33 -45.01 -34.54
C ILE A 356 10.08 -45.81 -33.25
N ASN A 357 10.43 -47.10 -33.22
CA ASN A 357 10.15 -47.97 -32.05
C ASN A 357 10.64 -47.42 -30.70
N ILE A 358 11.75 -46.70 -30.69
CA ILE A 358 12.35 -46.12 -29.47
C ILE A 358 12.01 -44.63 -29.27
N HIS A 359 11.25 -44.00 -30.18
CA HIS A 359 10.90 -42.59 -30.10
C HIS A 359 9.54 -42.28 -30.73
N LYS A 360 8.71 -41.50 -30.03
CA LYS A 360 7.47 -40.92 -30.55
C LYS A 360 7.53 -39.41 -30.44
N ASN A 361 7.12 -38.73 -31.51
CA ASN A 361 6.89 -37.29 -31.47
C ASN A 361 5.64 -36.95 -30.66
N GLY A 362 5.66 -35.80 -30.01
CA GLY A 362 4.47 -35.22 -29.41
C GLY A 362 3.76 -34.31 -30.40
N ILE A 363 2.83 -33.51 -29.88
CA ILE A 363 2.16 -32.46 -30.63
C ILE A 363 2.53 -31.11 -30.01
N ASP A 364 3.09 -30.23 -30.84
CA ASP A 364 3.27 -28.81 -30.53
C ASP A 364 2.07 -28.02 -31.05
N ARG A 365 1.75 -26.94 -30.34
CA ARG A 365 0.79 -25.94 -30.81
C ARG A 365 1.60 -24.86 -31.50
N PHE A 366 1.49 -24.77 -32.82
CA PHE A 366 2.28 -23.83 -33.60
C PHE A 366 2.08 -22.40 -33.10
N ASP A 367 0.81 -21.99 -33.01
CA ASP A 367 0.33 -20.80 -32.30
C ASP A 367 -0.14 -21.21 -30.89
N ASN A 368 0.57 -20.70 -29.87
CA ASN A 368 0.33 -21.06 -28.47
C ASN A 368 -0.94 -20.43 -27.88
N THR A 369 -1.52 -19.43 -28.55
CA THR A 369 -2.80 -18.80 -28.18
C THR A 369 -4.01 -19.68 -28.54
N LYS A 370 -3.81 -20.64 -29.44
CA LYS A 370 -4.84 -21.57 -29.91
C LYS A 370 -4.76 -22.94 -29.21
N GLY A 371 -5.81 -23.73 -29.38
CA GLY A 371 -5.91 -25.10 -28.89
C GLY A 371 -5.26 -26.14 -29.81
N TYR A 372 -5.57 -27.41 -29.56
CA TYR A 372 -5.23 -28.53 -30.43
C TYR A 372 -6.33 -28.69 -31.47
N ILE A 373 -6.17 -27.98 -32.58
CA ILE A 373 -7.08 -27.98 -33.74
C ILE A 373 -6.29 -28.30 -35.00
N GLU A 374 -6.98 -28.75 -36.03
CA GLU A 374 -6.38 -29.01 -37.34
C GLU A 374 -5.69 -27.75 -37.88
N GLY A 375 -4.50 -27.91 -38.47
CA GLY A 375 -3.66 -26.79 -38.95
C GLY A 375 -2.84 -26.06 -37.88
N ASN A 376 -3.21 -26.13 -36.59
CA ASN A 376 -2.38 -25.58 -35.49
C ASN A 376 -1.52 -26.64 -34.79
N ALA A 377 -2.02 -27.86 -34.70
CA ALA A 377 -1.29 -29.00 -34.14
C ALA A 377 -0.24 -29.51 -35.13
N ARG A 378 1.04 -29.54 -34.71
CA ARG A 378 2.15 -30.05 -35.54
C ARG A 378 2.94 -31.11 -34.79
N SER A 379 3.43 -32.11 -35.53
CA SER A 379 4.33 -33.12 -34.98
C SER A 379 5.61 -32.49 -34.48
N CYS A 380 5.94 -32.68 -33.21
CA CYS A 380 7.15 -32.09 -32.64
C CYS A 380 7.76 -32.99 -31.57
N CYS A 381 9.05 -33.27 -31.70
CA CYS A 381 9.78 -33.99 -30.67
C CYS A 381 9.82 -33.14 -29.38
N TRP A 382 9.93 -33.82 -28.24
CA TRP A 382 9.93 -33.16 -26.94
C TRP A 382 11.05 -32.11 -26.79
N ASN A 383 12.23 -32.39 -27.35
CA ASN A 383 13.37 -31.47 -27.30
C ASN A 383 13.06 -30.14 -27.99
N CYS A 384 12.53 -30.18 -29.22
CA CYS A 384 12.18 -28.98 -29.97
C CYS A 384 11.01 -28.22 -29.34
N ASN A 385 9.99 -28.93 -28.85
CA ASN A 385 8.85 -28.31 -28.16
C ASN A 385 9.32 -27.62 -26.85
N TYR A 386 10.26 -28.23 -26.13
CA TYR A 386 10.90 -27.59 -24.96
C TYR A 386 11.67 -26.33 -25.33
N MET A 387 12.38 -26.30 -26.46
CA MET A 387 13.10 -25.10 -26.90
C MET A 387 12.16 -24.00 -27.41
N LYS A 388 11.09 -24.37 -28.13
CA LYS A 388 10.07 -23.43 -28.63
C LYS A 388 9.27 -22.78 -27.49
N ARG A 389 8.84 -23.57 -26.51
CA ARG A 389 8.00 -23.11 -25.39
C ARG A 389 6.76 -22.34 -25.91
N ASP A 390 6.56 -21.14 -25.38
CA ASP A 390 5.53 -20.18 -25.75
C ASP A 390 6.01 -19.15 -26.78
N TYR A 391 7.22 -19.28 -27.35
CA TYR A 391 7.71 -18.37 -28.37
C TYR A 391 6.98 -18.55 -29.70
N GLU A 392 6.62 -17.43 -30.32
CA GLU A 392 6.15 -17.36 -31.70
C GLU A 392 7.22 -17.91 -32.66
N TYR A 393 6.79 -18.59 -33.72
CA TYR A 393 7.68 -19.27 -34.64
C TYR A 393 8.72 -18.34 -35.27
N ASP A 394 8.30 -17.19 -35.79
CA ASP A 394 9.23 -16.24 -36.44
C ASP A 394 10.27 -15.70 -35.46
N ASN A 395 9.86 -15.44 -34.20
CA ASN A 395 10.77 -14.99 -33.15
C ASN A 395 11.76 -16.10 -32.75
N LEU A 396 11.32 -17.35 -32.71
CA LEU A 396 12.17 -18.53 -32.48
C LEU A 396 13.24 -18.64 -33.58
N ILE A 397 12.82 -18.61 -34.84
CA ILE A 397 13.72 -18.74 -35.99
C ILE A 397 14.71 -17.57 -36.07
N ALA A 398 14.24 -16.33 -35.90
CA ALA A 398 15.12 -15.17 -35.83
C ALA A 398 16.15 -15.29 -34.69
N LYS A 399 15.74 -15.85 -33.54
CA LYS A 399 16.65 -16.10 -32.42
C LYS A 399 17.69 -17.16 -32.77
N PHE A 400 17.29 -18.24 -33.43
CA PHE A 400 18.16 -19.31 -33.87
C PHE A 400 19.20 -18.80 -34.86
N HIS A 401 18.80 -18.04 -35.88
CA HIS A 401 19.74 -17.40 -36.81
C HIS A 401 20.77 -16.55 -36.08
N ARG A 402 20.33 -15.74 -35.12
CA ARG A 402 21.24 -14.89 -34.35
C ARG A 402 22.26 -15.70 -33.54
N ILE A 403 21.84 -16.81 -32.93
CA ILE A 403 22.74 -17.72 -32.23
C ILE A 403 23.75 -18.31 -33.21
N TYR A 404 23.27 -18.87 -34.32
CA TYR A 404 24.11 -19.50 -35.34
C TYR A 404 25.18 -18.54 -35.89
N GLU A 405 24.79 -17.35 -36.35
CA GLU A 405 25.74 -16.36 -36.88
C GLU A 405 26.75 -15.89 -35.83
N TYR A 406 26.28 -15.65 -34.60
CA TYR A 406 27.17 -15.21 -33.53
C TYR A 406 28.21 -16.27 -33.17
N GLN A 407 27.81 -17.55 -33.08
CA GLN A 407 28.68 -18.67 -32.74
C GLN A 407 29.67 -19.03 -33.85
N LYS A 408 29.36 -18.74 -35.12
CA LYS A 408 30.32 -18.88 -36.22
C LYS A 408 31.52 -17.95 -36.06
N VAL A 409 31.28 -16.73 -35.58
CA VAL A 409 32.34 -15.72 -35.38
C VAL A 409 32.99 -15.86 -34.00
N HIS A 410 32.24 -16.35 -33.00
CA HIS A 410 32.68 -16.51 -31.63
C HIS A 410 32.49 -17.98 -31.19
N PRO A 411 33.31 -18.91 -31.72
CA PRO A 411 33.19 -20.32 -31.41
C PRO A 411 33.44 -20.56 -29.92
N MET A 412 32.72 -21.55 -29.39
CA MET A 412 32.82 -21.95 -28.00
C MET A 412 34.21 -22.55 -27.72
N ALA A 413 34.75 -22.31 -26.53
CA ALA A 413 36.00 -22.93 -26.12
C ALA A 413 35.87 -24.47 -26.03
N GLU A 414 36.92 -25.20 -26.44
CA GLU A 414 36.92 -26.67 -26.55
C GLU A 414 36.56 -27.38 -25.23
N HIS A 415 36.96 -26.83 -24.08
CA HIS A 415 36.64 -27.40 -22.76
C HIS A 415 35.14 -27.37 -22.43
N ASN A 416 34.33 -26.57 -23.14
CA ASN A 416 32.88 -26.49 -22.97
C ASN A 416 32.10 -27.49 -23.86
N MET A 417 32.80 -28.40 -24.53
CA MET A 417 32.19 -29.40 -25.43
C MET A 417 31.65 -30.64 -24.72
N HIS A 418 31.61 -30.68 -23.38
CA HIS A 418 30.99 -31.77 -22.62
C HIS A 418 29.55 -32.04 -23.07
N ASN A 419 29.15 -33.31 -23.15
CA ASN A 419 27.99 -33.72 -23.94
C ASN A 419 26.76 -34.08 -23.08
N THR A 420 26.27 -33.13 -22.27
CA THR A 420 25.02 -33.32 -21.53
C THR A 420 23.83 -33.01 -22.44
N LYS A 421 23.22 -34.07 -22.98
CA LYS A 421 22.06 -34.00 -23.91
C LYS A 421 20.70 -33.96 -23.21
N ASN A 422 20.69 -34.30 -21.92
CA ASN A 422 19.48 -34.46 -21.12
C ASN A 422 19.21 -33.23 -20.26
N ILE A 423 17.93 -32.87 -20.13
CA ILE A 423 17.50 -31.84 -19.18
C ILE A 423 17.51 -32.44 -17.78
N VAL A 424 18.59 -32.22 -17.04
CA VAL A 424 18.76 -32.74 -15.67
C VAL A 424 17.66 -32.22 -14.74
N THR A 425 17.01 -33.13 -14.01
CA THR A 425 16.14 -32.79 -12.88
C THR A 425 16.99 -32.33 -11.70
N GLY A 426 17.19 -31.02 -11.55
CA GLY A 426 18.07 -30.48 -10.52
C GLY A 426 17.70 -30.87 -9.08
N ASN A 427 18.69 -30.87 -8.20
CA ASN A 427 18.63 -31.17 -6.76
C ASN A 427 17.88 -30.08 -5.95
N LYS A 428 16.61 -29.84 -6.32
CA LYS A 428 15.78 -28.80 -5.69
C LYS A 428 15.29 -29.26 -4.32
N LEU A 429 15.18 -28.31 -3.40
CA LEU A 429 14.50 -28.54 -2.13
C LEU A 429 13.09 -29.09 -2.38
N THR A 430 12.75 -30.13 -1.63
CA THR A 430 11.42 -30.72 -1.58
C THR A 430 10.38 -29.73 -1.05
N GLY A 431 9.09 -30.02 -1.28
CA GLY A 431 8.00 -29.21 -0.74
C GLY A 431 8.08 -29.07 0.79
N ALA A 432 8.35 -30.18 1.49
CA ALA A 432 8.47 -30.21 2.94
C ALA A 432 9.64 -29.34 3.45
N GLU A 433 10.82 -29.43 2.82
CA GLU A 433 11.97 -28.60 3.18
C GLU A 433 11.71 -27.11 2.98
N LYS A 434 11.02 -26.74 1.89
CA LYS A 434 10.64 -25.34 1.64
C LYS A 434 9.72 -24.82 2.74
N VAL A 435 8.75 -25.62 3.18
CA VAL A 435 7.85 -25.27 4.29
C VAL A 435 8.63 -25.11 5.59
N GLY A 436 9.50 -26.08 5.93
CA GLY A 436 10.33 -26.02 7.14
C GLY A 436 11.23 -24.77 7.18
N LYS A 437 11.95 -24.46 6.09
CA LYS A 437 12.73 -23.23 5.98
C LYS A 437 11.88 -21.97 6.06
N GLY A 438 10.66 -22.02 5.50
CA GLY A 438 9.69 -20.92 5.58
C GLY A 438 9.26 -20.62 7.02
N ILE A 439 8.98 -21.65 7.82
CA ILE A 439 8.62 -21.53 9.24
C ILE A 439 9.79 -20.96 10.05
N SER A 440 11.00 -21.51 9.88
CA SER A 440 12.20 -21.01 10.55
C SER A 440 12.46 -19.53 10.23
N ARG A 441 12.41 -19.15 8.95
CA ARG A 441 12.56 -17.75 8.53
C ARG A 441 11.46 -16.84 9.08
N LYS A 442 10.21 -17.33 9.17
CA LYS A 442 9.10 -16.58 9.78
C LYS A 442 9.38 -16.31 11.25
N LYS A 443 9.83 -17.32 12.00
CA LYS A 443 10.20 -17.20 13.41
C LYS A 443 11.34 -16.21 13.63
N MET A 444 12.44 -16.31 12.87
CA MET A 444 13.56 -15.36 12.96
C MET A 444 13.12 -13.91 12.70
N LYS A 445 12.23 -13.68 11.72
CA LYS A 445 11.69 -12.35 11.44
C LYS A 445 10.78 -11.82 12.56
N GLN A 446 10.03 -12.70 13.21
CA GLN A 446 9.20 -12.37 14.36
C GLN A 446 10.06 -11.97 15.57
N GLU A 447 11.11 -12.73 15.85
CA GLU A 447 12.08 -12.44 16.92
C GLU A 447 12.78 -11.10 16.68
N ALA A 448 13.32 -10.89 15.48
CA ALA A 448 13.97 -9.63 15.11
C ALA A 448 13.00 -8.43 15.16
N LEU A 449 11.71 -8.65 14.85
CA LEU A 449 10.69 -7.60 14.97
C LEU A 449 10.44 -7.26 16.44
N VAL A 450 10.30 -8.26 17.32
CA VAL A 450 10.10 -8.03 18.75
C VAL A 450 11.31 -7.29 19.32
N GLU A 451 12.52 -7.79 19.06
CA GLU A 451 13.79 -7.19 19.50
C GLU A 451 13.90 -5.72 19.11
N LYS A 452 13.57 -5.38 17.86
CA LYS A 452 13.60 -4.00 17.35
C LYS A 452 12.74 -3.02 18.17
N TYR A 453 11.66 -3.48 18.80
CA TYR A 453 10.76 -2.62 19.58
C TYR A 453 10.96 -2.73 21.10
N THR A 454 11.51 -3.85 21.58
CA THR A 454 11.74 -4.06 23.02
C THR A 454 13.09 -3.51 23.47
N ASN A 455 14.13 -3.55 22.63
CA ASN A 455 15.44 -3.00 22.94
C ASN A 455 15.42 -1.46 22.94
N GLU A 456 15.74 -0.86 24.08
CA GLU A 456 15.63 0.60 24.27
C GLU A 456 16.58 1.41 23.38
N THR A 457 17.80 0.92 23.15
CA THR A 457 18.81 1.60 22.32
C THR A 457 18.36 1.66 20.88
N THR A 458 18.01 0.51 20.29
CA THR A 458 17.51 0.44 18.91
C THR A 458 16.21 1.24 18.70
N ARG A 459 15.35 1.29 19.73
CA ARG A 459 14.13 2.08 19.71
C ARG A 459 14.42 3.58 19.65
N LYS A 460 15.37 4.07 20.47
CA LYS A 460 15.79 5.49 20.47
C LYS A 460 16.40 5.87 19.12
N GLU A 461 17.34 5.07 18.61
CA GLU A 461 17.96 5.28 17.29
C GLU A 461 16.91 5.38 16.17
N TRP A 462 15.87 4.55 16.25
CA TRP A 462 14.81 4.58 15.26
C TRP A 462 13.89 5.81 15.38
N ILE A 463 13.58 6.25 16.60
CA ILE A 463 12.87 7.52 16.84
C ILE A 463 13.69 8.67 16.21
N ASP A 464 14.99 8.73 16.47
CA ASP A 464 15.88 9.76 15.96
C ASP A 464 15.93 9.76 14.43
N THR A 465 15.99 8.58 13.82
CA THR A 465 15.92 8.41 12.35
C THR A 465 14.62 8.96 11.77
N ILE A 466 13.48 8.66 12.39
CA ILE A 466 12.17 9.15 11.96
C ILE A 466 12.10 10.68 12.06
N VAL A 467 12.62 11.26 13.14
CA VAL A 467 12.66 12.71 13.37
C VAL A 467 13.57 13.38 12.35
N LYS A 468 14.76 12.81 12.08
CA LYS A 468 15.71 13.31 11.08
C LYS A 468 15.09 13.33 9.69
N ASN A 469 14.52 12.21 9.24
CA ASN A 469 13.90 12.12 7.91
C ASN A 469 12.77 13.12 7.72
N ARG A 470 11.97 13.38 8.78
CA ARG A 470 10.90 14.39 8.75
C ARG A 470 11.48 15.80 8.56
N LYS A 471 12.55 16.14 9.28
CA LYS A 471 13.21 17.45 9.14
C LYS A 471 13.82 17.66 7.76
N GLU A 472 14.34 16.61 7.14
CA GLU A 472 14.88 16.66 5.77
C GLU A 472 13.77 16.87 4.73
N HIS A 473 12.65 16.16 4.84
CA HIS A 473 11.50 16.33 3.94
C HIS A 473 10.78 17.67 4.11
N SER A 474 10.84 18.30 5.28
CA SER A 474 10.28 19.64 5.48
C SER A 474 11.16 20.75 4.89
N LYS A 475 12.39 20.45 4.47
CA LYS A 475 13.35 21.39 3.86
C LYS A 475 13.41 21.30 2.33
N SER A 476 12.93 20.21 1.73
CA SER A 476 12.72 20.06 0.28
C SER A 476 11.30 20.48 -0.10
#